data_AF-A0A9W6FIX0-F1
#
_entry.id   AF-A0A9W6FIX0-F1
#
_cell.length_a   1.000
_cell.length_b   1.000
_cell.length_c   1.000
_cell.angle_alpha   90.00
_cell.angle_beta   90.00
_cell.angle_gamma   90.00
#
_symmetry.space_group_name_H-M   'P 1'
#
loop_
_entity.id
_entity.type
_entity.pdbx_description
1 polymer ?
#
loop_
_entity_poly.entity_id
_entity_poly.type
_entity_poly.pdbx_seq_one_letter_code
_entity_poly.pdbx_strand_id
1 'polypeptide(L)'
;MAEFFHVIAGAALIAAIGAWVVAVRGGRAALAAERATGRPVGVGSYLLLAFWPFAVGRSGAAEDVDRVRSGKAAIAFFVSLTVAIAAISAYTNLTFKRDHAAPAGATPSVPAPAPSKS
;
A
#
# COMPACT_ATOMS: atom_id res chain seq x y z
N MET A 1 13.63 5.09 -17.61
CA MET A 1 13.68 4.06 -16.54
C MET A 1 12.92 4.48 -15.29
N ALA A 2 13.18 5.66 -14.69
CA ALA A 2 12.47 6.10 -13.49
C ALA A 2 10.94 6.25 -13.67
N GLU A 3 10.49 6.74 -14.82
CA GLU A 3 9.05 6.89 -15.13
C GLU A 3 8.28 5.56 -15.13
N PHE A 4 8.95 4.43 -15.40
CA PHE A 4 8.32 3.11 -15.37
C PHE A 4 7.81 2.74 -13.97
N PHE A 5 8.48 3.21 -12.91
CA PHE A 5 8.04 2.98 -11.54
C PHE A 5 6.75 3.74 -11.19
N HIS A 6 6.50 4.90 -11.81
CA HIS A 6 5.22 5.60 -11.66
C HIS A 6 4.08 4.80 -12.29
N VAL A 7 4.32 4.20 -13.45
CA VAL A 7 3.33 3.34 -14.12
C VAL A 7 3.01 2.12 -13.26
N ILE A 8 4.03 1.47 -12.69
CA ILE A 8 3.84 0.33 -11.77
C ILE A 8 3.04 0.77 -10.53
N ALA A 9 3.42 1.88 -9.90
CA ALA A 9 2.73 2.39 -8.72
C ALA A 9 1.26 2.72 -9.04
N GLY A 10 1.00 3.39 -10.16
CA GLY A 10 -0.35 3.71 -10.63
C GLY A 10 -1.19 2.47 -10.91
N ALA A 11 -0.64 1.49 -11.64
CA ALA A 11 -1.33 0.23 -11.92
C ALA A 11 -1.65 -0.55 -10.63
N ALA A 12 -0.72 -0.57 -9.67
CA ALA A 12 -0.92 -1.20 -8.37
C ALA A 12 -2.00 -0.47 -7.56
N LEU A 13 -2.03 0.86 -7.55
CA LEU A 13 -3.10 1.62 -6.89
C LEU A 13 -4.48 1.35 -7.53
N ILE A 14 -4.57 1.25 -8.86
CA ILE A 14 -5.80 0.89 -9.55
C ILE A 14 -6.27 -0.53 -9.14
N ALA A 15 -5.35 -1.49 -9.06
CA ALA A 15 -5.65 -2.84 -8.58
C ALA A 15 -6.14 -2.85 -7.13
N ALA A 16 -5.53 -2.05 -6.25
CA ALA A 16 -5.96 -1.88 -4.87
C ALA A 16 -7.39 -1.31 -4.79
N ILE A 17 -7.70 -0.28 -5.59
CA ILE A 17 -9.05 0.29 -5.70
C ILE A 17 -10.04 -0.77 -6.19
N GLY A 18 -9.68 -1.55 -7.21
CA GLY A 18 -10.50 -2.65 -7.71
C GLY A 18 -10.83 -3.68 -6.63
N ALA A 19 -9.82 -4.10 -5.85
CA ALA A 19 -9.99 -5.00 -4.72
C ALA A 19 -10.90 -4.40 -3.63
N TRP A 20 -10.74 -3.11 -3.31
CA TRP A 20 -11.59 -2.39 -2.37
C TRP A 20 -13.05 -2.36 -2.82
N VAL A 21 -13.30 -2.04 -4.10
CA VAL A 21 -14.66 -2.01 -4.68
C VAL A 21 -15.31 -3.39 -4.61
N VAL A 22 -14.58 -4.46 -4.90
CA VAL A 22 -15.09 -5.83 -4.77
C VAL A 22 -15.49 -6.13 -3.32
N ALA A 23 -14.67 -5.73 -2.36
CA ALA A 23 -14.95 -5.90 -0.94
C ALA A 23 -16.18 -5.10 -0.48
N VAL A 24 -16.31 -3.84 -0.92
CA VAL A 24 -17.47 -2.98 -0.64
C VAL A 24 -18.75 -3.58 -1.21
N ARG A 25 -18.73 -4.04 -2.48
CA ARG A 25 -19.89 -4.68 -3.11
C ARG A 25 -20.34 -5.93 -2.34
N GLY A 26 -19.38 -6.78 -1.96
CA GLY A 26 -19.66 -7.96 -1.13
C GLY A 26 -20.19 -7.60 0.25
N GLY A 27 -19.63 -6.57 0.90
CA GLY A 27 -20.09 -6.12 2.22
C GLY A 27 -21.48 -5.46 2.17
N ARG A 28 -21.82 -4.72 1.11
CA ARG A 28 -23.17 -4.17 0.90
C ARG A 28 -24.21 -5.29 0.78
N ALA A 29 -23.90 -6.33 0.01
CA ALA A 29 -24.77 -7.50 -0.12
C ALA A 29 -24.97 -8.20 1.22
N ALA A 30 -23.90 -8.36 2.01
CA ALA A 30 -23.98 -8.95 3.35
C ALA A 30 -24.86 -8.12 4.30
N LEU A 31 -24.67 -6.79 4.36
CA LEU A 31 -25.49 -5.90 5.18
C LEU A 31 -26.95 -5.86 4.75
N ALA A 32 -27.25 -6.05 3.45
CA ALA A 32 -28.61 -6.17 2.96
C ALA A 32 -29.25 -7.50 3.42
N ALA A 33 -28.50 -8.60 3.37
CA ALA A 33 -28.95 -9.90 3.86
C ALA A 33 -29.17 -9.90 5.38
N GLU A 34 -28.29 -9.27 6.16
CA GLU A 34 -28.47 -9.12 7.61
C GLU A 34 -29.71 -8.28 7.96
N ARG A 35 -30.02 -7.24 7.18
CA ARG A 35 -31.30 -6.52 7.35
C ARG A 35 -32.51 -7.38 7.08
N ALA A 36 -32.47 -8.21 6.04
CA ALA A 36 -33.58 -9.08 5.67
C ALA A 36 -33.87 -10.15 6.75
N THR A 37 -32.85 -10.55 7.52
CA THR A 37 -32.99 -11.49 8.64
C THR A 37 -33.34 -10.80 9.98
N GLY A 38 -33.58 -9.49 9.97
CA GLY A 38 -33.97 -8.73 11.17
C GLY A 38 -32.81 -8.36 12.09
N ARG A 39 -31.55 -8.59 11.69
CA ARG A 39 -30.40 -8.11 12.47
C ARG A 39 -30.28 -6.58 12.34
N PRO A 40 -29.95 -5.88 13.44
CA PRO A 40 -29.80 -4.44 13.42
C PRO A 40 -28.57 -4.03 12.62
N VAL A 41 -28.78 -3.43 11.45
CA VAL A 41 -27.71 -2.82 10.63
C VAL A 41 -27.80 -1.31 10.73
N GLY A 42 -26.88 -0.72 11.49
CA GLY A 42 -26.83 0.72 11.77
C GLY A 42 -25.84 1.49 10.90
N VAL A 43 -25.77 2.81 11.12
CA VAL A 43 -24.83 3.72 10.44
C VAL A 43 -23.37 3.27 10.64
N GLY A 44 -23.03 2.77 11.83
CA GLY A 44 -21.69 2.25 12.13
C GLY A 44 -21.25 1.13 11.18
N SER A 45 -22.16 0.25 10.76
CA SER A 45 -21.86 -0.81 9.80
C SER A 45 -21.52 -0.27 8.41
N TYR A 46 -22.14 0.84 8.00
CA TYR A 46 -21.83 1.51 6.73
C TYR A 46 -20.53 2.30 6.78
N LEU A 47 -20.25 2.95 7.92
CA LEU A 47 -18.96 3.60 8.13
C LEU A 47 -17.83 2.56 8.11
N LEU A 48 -18.00 1.45 8.82
CA LEU A 48 -17.05 0.34 8.78
C LEU A 48 -16.87 -0.19 7.35
N LEU A 49 -17.95 -0.35 6.59
CA LEU A 49 -17.88 -0.79 5.20
C LEU A 49 -17.13 0.20 4.30
N ALA A 50 -17.29 1.51 4.52
CA ALA A 50 -16.65 2.54 3.73
C ALA A 50 -15.15 2.65 4.04
N PHE A 51 -14.78 2.63 5.33
CA PHE A 51 -13.39 2.78 5.79
C PHE A 51 -12.61 1.48 5.78
N TRP A 52 -13.28 0.34 5.97
CA TRP A 52 -12.62 -0.96 6.07
C TRP A 52 -13.57 -2.12 5.68
N PRO A 53 -13.84 -2.31 4.37
CA PRO A 53 -14.82 -3.28 3.88
C PRO A 53 -14.47 -4.75 4.18
N PHE A 54 -13.23 -5.02 4.60
CA PHE A 54 -12.75 -6.36 4.92
C PHE A 54 -13.16 -6.85 6.31
N ALA A 55 -13.50 -5.96 7.25
CA ALA A 55 -13.98 -6.36 8.59
C ALA A 55 -15.49 -6.56 8.70
N VAL A 56 -16.25 -6.23 7.65
CA VAL A 56 -17.70 -6.47 7.67
C VAL A 56 -17.94 -7.99 7.67
N GLY A 57 -18.44 -8.48 8.80
CA GLY A 57 -18.78 -9.89 9.00
C GLY A 57 -19.82 -10.34 7.98
N ARG A 58 -19.62 -11.53 7.43
CA ARG A 58 -20.54 -12.18 6.49
C ARG A 58 -21.02 -13.44 7.19
N SER A 59 -22.32 -13.57 7.44
CA SER A 59 -22.92 -14.71 8.16
C SER A 59 -23.98 -15.40 7.32
N GLY A 60 -24.04 -16.73 7.31
CA GLY A 60 -25.13 -17.54 6.73
C GLY A 60 -24.71 -18.52 5.64
N ALA A 61 -25.66 -19.11 4.90
CA ALA A 61 -25.38 -20.20 3.95
C ALA A 61 -24.56 -19.81 2.69
N ALA A 62 -24.39 -18.51 2.40
CA ALA A 62 -23.54 -17.98 1.33
C ALA A 62 -22.12 -17.59 1.81
N GLU A 63 -21.81 -17.86 3.08
CA GLU A 63 -20.64 -17.34 3.79
C GLU A 63 -19.31 -17.85 3.24
N ASP A 64 -19.20 -19.11 2.82
CA ASP A 64 -17.90 -19.67 2.42
C ASP A 64 -17.39 -19.11 1.10
N VAL A 65 -18.25 -19.00 0.08
CA VAL A 65 -17.86 -18.46 -1.23
C VAL A 65 -17.50 -16.98 -1.12
N ASP A 66 -18.29 -16.21 -0.37
CA ASP A 66 -18.03 -14.78 -0.16
C ASP A 66 -16.84 -14.53 0.78
N ARG A 67 -16.58 -15.41 1.75
CA ARG A 67 -15.39 -15.36 2.62
C ARG A 67 -14.12 -15.63 1.82
N VAL A 68 -14.11 -16.64 0.94
CA VAL A 68 -12.95 -16.89 0.07
C VAL A 68 -12.71 -15.72 -0.88
N ARG A 69 -13.77 -15.19 -1.51
CA ARG A 69 -13.66 -14.06 -2.42
C ARG A 69 -13.16 -12.79 -1.73
N SER A 70 -13.70 -12.48 -0.55
CA SER A 70 -13.27 -11.32 0.23
C SER A 70 -11.86 -11.47 0.78
N GLY A 71 -11.46 -12.67 1.19
CA GLY A 71 -10.08 -13.00 1.57
C GLY A 71 -9.11 -12.77 0.42
N LYS A 72 -9.44 -13.25 -0.79
CA LYS A 72 -8.66 -12.98 -2.00
C LYS A 72 -8.56 -11.49 -2.32
N ALA A 73 -9.67 -10.75 -2.16
CA ALA A 73 -9.67 -9.30 -2.35
C ALA A 73 -8.79 -8.59 -1.31
N ALA A 74 -8.80 -9.02 -0.04
CA ALA A 74 -7.92 -8.46 1.00
C ALA A 74 -6.45 -8.69 0.67
N ILE A 75 -6.09 -9.92 0.27
CA ILE A 75 -4.72 -10.26 -0.15
C ILE A 75 -4.31 -9.39 -1.35
N ALA A 76 -5.16 -9.31 -2.38
CA ALA A 76 -4.88 -8.49 -3.57
C ALA A 76 -4.69 -7.01 -3.21
N PHE A 77 -5.49 -6.48 -2.28
CA PHE A 77 -5.35 -5.11 -1.79
C PHE A 77 -3.98 -4.87 -1.13
N PHE A 78 -3.58 -5.72 -0.19
CA PHE A 78 -2.29 -5.56 0.52
C PHE A 78 -1.09 -5.77 -0.39
N VAL A 79 -1.15 -6.77 -1.29
CA VAL A 79 -0.08 -7.00 -2.28
C VAL A 79 0.06 -5.78 -3.19
N SER A 80 -1.05 -5.25 -3.69
CA SER A 80 -1.05 -4.06 -4.54
C SER A 80 -0.46 -2.84 -3.82
N LEU A 81 -0.84 -2.62 -2.56
CA LEU A 81 -0.29 -1.52 -1.76
C LEU A 81 1.21 -1.67 -1.54
N THR A 82 1.66 -2.89 -1.25
CA THR A 82 3.09 -3.22 -1.07
C THR A 82 3.88 -2.95 -2.36
N VAL A 83 3.35 -3.35 -3.52
CA VAL A 83 3.97 -3.10 -4.83
C VAL A 83 4.04 -1.60 -5.12
N ALA A 84 2.98 -0.84 -4.82
CA ALA A 84 2.99 0.61 -4.99
C ALA A 84 4.07 1.28 -4.14
N ILE A 85 4.18 0.91 -2.86
CA ILE A 85 5.20 1.43 -1.94
C ILE A 85 6.61 1.05 -2.42
N ALA A 86 6.82 -0.20 -2.83
CA ALA A 86 8.11 -0.66 -3.34
C ALA A 86 8.51 0.09 -4.62
N ALA A 87 7.58 0.31 -5.54
CA ALA A 87 7.82 1.07 -6.77
C ALA A 87 8.18 2.53 -6.50
N ILE A 88 7.46 3.19 -5.59
CA ILE A 88 7.77 4.58 -5.17
C ILE A 88 9.13 4.64 -4.46
N SER A 89 9.44 3.66 -3.61
CA SER A 89 10.74 3.58 -2.93
C SER A 89 11.89 3.40 -3.92
N ALA A 90 11.72 2.55 -4.93
CA ALA A 90 12.69 2.35 -6.00
C ALA A 90 12.85 3.61 -6.86
N TYR A 91 11.75 4.26 -7.24
CA TYR A 91 11.79 5.56 -7.93
C TYR A 91 12.62 6.56 -7.14
N THR A 92 12.28 6.75 -5.87
CA THR A 92 12.91 7.73 -4.97
C THR A 92 14.42 7.48 -4.87
N ASN A 93 14.84 6.22 -4.69
CA ASN A 93 16.26 5.86 -4.63
C ASN A 93 17.02 6.11 -5.94
N LEU A 94 16.36 5.98 -7.09
CA LEU A 94 16.98 6.18 -8.41
C LEU A 94 17.01 7.65 -8.85
N THR A 95 16.09 8.47 -8.38
CA THR A 95 15.98 9.88 -8.79
C THR A 95 16.56 10.86 -7.78
N PHE A 96 16.67 10.50 -6.49
CA PHE A 96 17.38 11.34 -5.53
C PHE A 96 18.89 11.29 -5.80
N LYS A 97 19.42 12.35 -6.42
CA LYS A 97 20.85 12.64 -6.35
C LYS A 97 21.16 13.09 -4.93
N ARG A 98 21.92 12.28 -4.18
CA ARG A 98 22.52 12.72 -2.92
C ARG A 98 23.60 13.75 -3.25
N ASP A 99 23.23 15.03 -3.31
CA ASP A 99 24.20 16.14 -3.50
C ASP A 99 25.16 16.30 -2.30
N HIS A 100 25.04 15.47 -1.26
CA HIS A 100 25.85 15.55 -0.03
C HIS A 100 26.51 14.23 0.38
N ALA A 101 26.71 13.28 -0.54
CA ALA A 101 27.65 12.20 -0.29
C ALA A 101 29.08 12.75 -0.42
N ALA A 102 29.56 13.45 0.61
CA ALA A 102 31.00 13.64 0.79
C ALA A 102 31.65 12.24 0.66
N PRO A 103 32.66 12.07 -0.22
CA PRO A 103 33.23 10.76 -0.44
C PRO A 103 33.79 10.25 0.89
N ALA A 104 33.35 9.06 1.31
CA ALA A 104 33.92 8.32 2.42
C ALA A 104 35.36 7.93 2.01
N GLY A 105 36.29 8.86 2.19
CA GLY A 105 37.64 8.76 1.65
C GLY A 105 38.37 10.07 1.38
N ALA A 106 37.85 11.23 1.80
CA ALA A 106 38.67 12.45 1.87
C ALA A 106 39.72 12.32 2.98
N THR A 107 40.71 11.46 2.79
CA THR A 107 42.01 11.60 3.41
C THR A 107 42.59 12.95 2.94
N PRO A 108 43.06 13.84 3.84
CA PRO A 108 43.80 15.00 3.39
C PRO A 108 45.12 14.50 2.78
N SER A 109 45.20 14.54 1.46
CA SER A 109 46.42 14.25 0.74
C SER A 109 47.31 15.49 0.67
N VAL A 110 48.44 15.41 1.40
CA VAL A 110 49.80 15.81 0.96
C VAL A 110 50.16 17.32 1.09
N PRO A 111 51.43 17.76 1.20
CA PRO A 111 52.68 17.22 1.79
C PRO A 111 53.34 18.16 2.83
N ALA A 112 54.33 17.67 3.60
CA ALA A 112 55.32 18.53 4.28
C ALA A 112 56.30 19.15 3.26
N PRO A 113 56.83 20.37 3.47
CA PRO A 113 58.17 20.44 4.06
C PRO A 113 58.45 21.67 4.96
N ALA A 114 59.31 21.47 5.97
CA ALA A 114 60.14 22.50 6.63
C ALA A 114 61.13 23.12 5.60
N PRO A 115 61.80 24.28 5.76
CA PRO A 115 62.53 24.68 7.00
C PRO A 115 62.81 26.21 7.25
N SER A 116 63.45 26.50 8.40
CA SER A 116 64.49 27.55 8.64
C SER A 116 64.04 29.04 8.60
N LYS A 117 64.44 30.02 9.43
CA LYS A 117 65.42 30.34 10.50
C LYS A 117 64.75 31.49 11.31
N SER A 118 65.13 31.95 12.49
CA SER A 118 66.42 32.24 13.13
C SER A 118 66.19 32.48 14.61
#